data_AF-A0A293LK67-F1
#
_entry.id   AF-A0A293LK67-F1
#
_cell.length_a   1.000
_cell.length_b   1.000
_cell.length_c   1.000
_cell.angle_alpha   90.00
_cell.angle_beta   90.00
_cell.angle_gamma   90.00
#
_symmetry.space_group_name_H-M   'P 1'
#
loop_
_entity.id
_entity.type
_entity.pdbx_description
1 polymer ?
#
loop_
_entity_poly.entity_id
_entity_poly.type
_entity_poly.pdbx_seq_one_letter_code
_entity_poly.pdbx_strand_id
1 'polypeptide(L)'
;MERRKYGIWRLSNGITAVFFLLAALVQLNDPDAPVWFAAYAGPSTLCVWEAWDAHAHNRRRRFMAAGFGMFAAALALQSIWLAWQLPGCRSFMGCEESREALGASMVFSWMWLLWCGEATEKSLWCLVISLVPLILWAALIIADTRAYLCIPLV
;
A
#
# COMPACT_ATOMS: atom_id res chain seq x y z
N MET A 1 16.86 -11.10 20.68
CA MET A 1 15.49 -10.63 20.46
C MET A 1 15.43 -9.51 19.42
N GLU A 2 16.25 -8.46 19.58
CA GLU A 2 16.50 -7.37 18.60
C GLU A 2 16.67 -7.84 17.15
N ARG A 3 17.60 -8.76 16.88
CA ARG A 3 17.89 -9.27 15.53
C ARG A 3 16.65 -9.86 14.81
N ARG A 4 15.74 -10.48 15.58
CA ARG A 4 14.49 -11.05 15.06
C ARG A 4 13.47 -9.94 14.73
N LYS A 5 13.38 -8.91 15.58
CA LYS A 5 12.53 -7.73 15.35
C LYS A 5 12.94 -7.00 14.07
N TYR A 6 14.24 -6.77 13.86
CA TYR A 6 14.77 -6.19 12.63
C TYR A 6 14.51 -7.08 11.40
N GLY A 7 14.67 -8.40 11.53
CA GLY A 7 14.34 -9.34 10.44
C GLY A 7 12.87 -9.25 10.02
N ILE A 8 11.95 -9.19 10.99
CA ILE A 8 10.52 -9.05 10.72
C ILE A 8 10.20 -7.68 10.10
N TRP A 9 10.83 -6.60 10.59
CA TRP A 9 10.66 -5.27 10.00
C TRP A 9 11.10 -5.21 8.53
N ARG A 10 12.27 -5.79 8.22
CA ARG A 10 12.77 -5.88 6.85
C ARG A 10 11.84 -6.70 5.96
N LEU A 11 11.37 -7.84 6.46
CA LEU A 11 10.42 -8.69 5.73
C LEU A 11 9.10 -7.95 5.47
N SER A 12 8.57 -7.25 6.47
CA SER A 12 7.32 -6.48 6.35
C SER A 12 7.46 -5.39 5.28
N ASN A 13 8.58 -4.66 5.28
CA ASN A 13 8.86 -3.67 4.23
C ASN A 13 9.04 -4.31 2.86
N GLY A 14 9.66 -5.49 2.76
CA GLY A 14 9.76 -6.23 1.50
C GLY A 14 8.39 -6.63 0.95
N ILE A 15 7.50 -7.16 1.80
CA ILE A 15 6.13 -7.53 1.43
C ILE A 15 5.35 -6.29 0.98
N THR A 16 5.40 -5.21 1.77
CA THR A 16 4.71 -3.96 1.42
C THR A 16 5.27 -3.34 0.14
N ALA A 17 6.58 -3.40 -0.09
CA ALA A 17 7.21 -2.93 -1.32
C ALA A 17 6.66 -3.67 -2.55
N VAL A 18 6.54 -5.00 -2.48
CA VAL A 18 5.97 -5.83 -3.54
C VAL A 18 4.51 -5.44 -3.78
N PHE A 19 3.72 -5.31 -2.71
CA PHE A 19 2.32 -4.92 -2.83
C PHE A 19 2.14 -3.55 -3.48
N PHE A 20 2.89 -2.54 -3.04
CA PHE A 20 2.84 -1.20 -3.67
C PHE A 20 3.35 -1.21 -5.10
N LEU A 21 4.36 -2.02 -5.44
CA LEU A 21 4.81 -2.15 -6.83
C LEU A 21 3.70 -2.75 -7.70
N LEU A 22 3.04 -3.81 -7.24
CA LEU A 22 1.91 -4.41 -7.95
C LEU A 22 0.77 -3.40 -8.14
N ALA A 23 0.44 -2.63 -7.09
CA ALA A 23 -0.52 -1.55 -7.18
C ALA A 23 -0.12 -0.51 -8.23
N ALA A 24 1.14 -0.05 -8.22
CA ALA A 24 1.65 0.90 -9.22
C ALA A 24 1.50 0.37 -10.65
N LEU A 25 1.79 -0.90 -10.88
CA LEU A 25 1.72 -1.51 -12.21
C LEU A 25 0.27 -1.61 -12.72
N VAL A 26 -0.70 -1.88 -11.84
CA VAL A 26 -2.12 -1.92 -12.23
C VAL A 26 -2.60 -0.54 -12.69
N GLN A 27 -2.12 0.53 -12.05
CA GLN A 27 -2.49 1.92 -12.35
C GLN A 27 -2.01 2.40 -13.73
N LEU A 28 -1.11 1.67 -14.40
CA LEU A 28 -0.73 1.98 -15.77
C LEU A 28 -1.90 1.82 -16.77
N ASN A 29 -2.98 1.15 -16.37
CA ASN A 29 -4.18 0.99 -17.18
C ASN A 29 -5.16 2.17 -17.03
N ASP A 30 -4.95 3.05 -16.06
CA ASP A 30 -5.88 4.13 -15.72
C ASP A 30 -5.50 5.42 -16.48
N PRO A 31 -6.46 6.29 -16.85
CA PRO A 31 -6.19 7.49 -17.66
C PRO A 31 -5.29 8.51 -16.95
N ASP A 32 -5.20 8.46 -15.62
CA ASP A 32 -4.37 9.30 -14.75
C ASP A 32 -3.17 8.53 -14.16
N ALA A 33 -2.73 7.48 -14.88
CA ALA A 33 -1.58 6.64 -14.54
C ALA A 33 -0.36 7.37 -13.94
N PRO A 34 0.10 8.54 -14.45
CA PRO A 34 1.31 9.17 -13.92
C PRO A 34 1.22 9.52 -12.42
N VAL A 35 0.05 9.98 -11.96
CA VAL A 35 -0.15 10.41 -10.57
C VAL A 35 -0.15 9.19 -9.65
N TRP A 36 -0.95 8.19 -9.98
CA TRP A 36 -1.09 6.99 -9.17
C TRP A 36 0.13 6.09 -9.22
N PHE A 37 0.78 5.95 -10.37
CA PHE A 37 2.05 5.25 -10.47
C PHE A 37 3.08 5.86 -9.53
N ALA A 38 3.22 7.20 -9.52
CA ALA A 38 4.13 7.88 -8.60
C ALA A 38 3.71 7.69 -7.13
N ALA A 39 2.41 7.74 -6.84
CA ALA A 39 1.84 7.56 -5.51
C ALA A 39 2.13 6.18 -4.90
N TYR A 40 2.32 5.14 -5.71
CA TYR A 40 2.65 3.79 -5.22
C TYR A 40 4.13 3.43 -5.42
N ALA A 41 4.73 3.76 -6.56
CA ALA A 41 6.11 3.41 -6.89
C ALA A 41 7.11 4.13 -5.97
N GLY A 42 6.89 5.41 -5.65
CA GLY A 42 7.72 6.16 -4.70
C GLY A 42 7.81 5.45 -3.34
N PRO A 43 6.67 5.23 -2.65
CA PRO A 43 6.61 4.43 -1.42
C PRO A 43 7.22 3.04 -1.54
N SER A 44 7.00 2.34 -2.66
CA SER A 44 7.60 1.03 -2.91
C SER A 44 9.13 1.10 -2.85
N THR A 45 9.76 2.06 -3.54
CA THR A 45 11.22 2.22 -3.52
C THR A 45 11.75 2.53 -2.11
N LEU A 46 11.01 3.32 -1.32
CA LEU A 46 11.38 3.63 0.06
C LEU A 46 11.29 2.37 0.95
N CYS A 47 10.26 1.54 0.75
CA CYS A 47 10.12 0.25 1.45
C CYS A 47 11.25 -0.71 1.06
N VAL A 48 11.66 -0.77 -0.21
CA VAL A 48 12.86 -1.55 -0.62
C VAL A 48 14.11 -1.06 0.11
N TRP A 49 14.28 0.26 0.23
CA TRP A 49 15.43 0.82 0.93
C TRP A 49 15.45 0.46 2.42
N GLU A 50 14.30 0.49 3.08
CA GLU A 50 14.14 0.06 4.48
C GLU A 50 14.33 -1.46 4.66
N ALA A 51 13.89 -2.26 3.69
CA ALA A 51 14.12 -3.70 3.68
C ALA A 51 15.60 -4.06 3.45
N TRP A 52 16.32 -3.27 2.64
CA TRP A 52 17.74 -3.47 2.38
C TRP A 52 18.58 -3.12 3.61
N ASP A 53 18.32 -1.97 4.22
CA ASP A 53 19.08 -1.48 5.37
C ASP A 53 18.18 -0.79 6.40
N ALA A 54 17.67 -1.60 7.34
CA ALA A 54 16.85 -1.16 8.46
C ALA A 54 17.62 -0.38 9.54
N HIS A 55 18.95 -0.39 9.54
CA HIS A 55 19.76 0.30 10.55
C HIS A 55 20.05 1.75 10.15
N ALA A 56 20.02 2.06 8.85
CA ALA A 56 20.19 3.41 8.33
C ALA A 56 18.90 4.25 8.32
N HIS A 57 18.03 4.05 9.31
CA HIS A 57 16.86 4.88 9.51
C HIS A 57 17.28 6.31 9.85
N ASN A 58 17.29 7.20 8.85
CA ASN A 58 17.89 8.53 8.93
C ASN A 58 16.89 9.64 8.57
N ARG A 59 17.25 10.89 8.87
CA ARG A 59 16.40 12.08 8.67
C ARG A 59 15.87 12.20 7.23
N ARG A 60 16.68 11.82 6.23
CA ARG A 60 16.29 11.86 4.81
C ARG A 60 15.14 10.90 4.52
N ARG A 61 15.20 9.66 5.01
CA ARG A 61 14.13 8.67 4.82
C ARG A 61 12.84 9.07 5.54
N ARG A 62 12.94 9.60 6.76
CA ARG A 62 11.79 10.17 7.47
C ARG A 62 11.16 11.33 6.71
N PHE A 63 11.97 12.20 6.12
CA PHE A 63 11.47 13.30 5.28
C PHE A 63 10.76 12.79 4.02
N MET A 64 11.35 11.80 3.32
CA MET A 64 10.70 11.18 2.15
C MET A 64 9.40 10.45 2.52
N ALA A 65 9.39 9.72 3.63
CA ALA A 65 8.20 9.07 4.16
C ALA A 65 7.10 10.10 4.47
N ALA A 66 7.43 11.20 5.13
CA ALA A 66 6.47 12.29 5.37
C ALA A 66 5.95 12.90 4.06
N GLY A 67 6.83 13.15 3.07
CA GLY A 67 6.44 13.69 1.78
C GLY A 67 5.47 12.77 1.01
N PHE A 68 5.82 11.49 0.87
CA PHE A 68 4.95 10.50 0.22
C PHE A 68 3.67 10.26 1.01
N GLY A 69 3.75 10.25 2.35
CA GLY A 69 2.57 10.12 3.21
C GLY A 69 1.60 11.27 3.01
N MET A 70 2.08 12.52 3.04
CA MET A 70 1.23 13.70 2.81
C MET A 70 0.65 13.72 1.40
N PHE A 71 1.41 13.31 0.39
CA PHE A 71 0.92 13.17 -0.98
C PHE A 71 -0.20 12.13 -1.05
N ALA A 72 -0.01 10.95 -0.46
CA ALA A 72 -1.03 9.91 -0.41
C ALA A 72 -2.27 10.34 0.40
N ALA A 73 -2.11 11.09 1.49
CA ALA A 73 -3.22 11.63 2.25
C ALA A 73 -4.05 12.62 1.42
N ALA A 74 -3.39 13.49 0.64
CA ALA A 74 -4.07 14.42 -0.26
C ALA A 74 -4.87 13.67 -1.35
N LEU A 75 -4.29 12.63 -1.95
CA LEU A 75 -4.98 11.79 -2.92
C LEU A 75 -6.16 11.04 -2.29
N ALA A 76 -5.99 10.47 -1.09
CA ALA A 76 -7.07 9.80 -0.38
C ALA A 76 -8.26 10.74 -0.13
N LEU A 77 -8.00 11.96 0.34
CA LEU A 77 -9.04 12.97 0.55
C LEU A 77 -9.72 13.38 -0.76
N GLN A 78 -8.95 13.55 -1.83
CA GLN A 78 -9.49 13.87 -3.14
C GLN A 78 -10.40 12.75 -3.67
N SER A 79 -9.99 11.48 -3.59
CA SER A 79 -10.81 10.35 -4.04
C SER A 79 -12.04 10.15 -3.16
N ILE A 80 -11.96 10.37 -1.84
CA ILE A 80 -13.15 10.37 -0.96
C ILE A 80 -14.12 11.48 -1.36
N TRP A 81 -13.61 12.68 -1.62
CA TRP A 81 -14.42 13.82 -2.05
C TRP A 81 -15.13 13.54 -3.37
N LEU A 82 -14.44 12.97 -4.36
CA LEU A 82 -15.04 12.58 -5.64
C LEU A 82 -16.07 11.46 -5.47
N ALA A 83 -15.76 10.42 -4.69
CA ALA A 83 -16.68 9.32 -4.42
C ALA A 83 -18.00 9.81 -3.79
N TRP A 84 -17.96 10.83 -2.94
CA TRP A 84 -19.17 11.45 -2.37
C TRP A 84 -20.01 12.23 -3.38
N GLN A 85 -19.41 12.77 -4.43
CA GLN A 85 -20.12 13.54 -5.45
C GLN A 85 -20.73 12.64 -6.53
N LEU A 86 -20.15 11.46 -6.77
CA LEU A 86 -20.53 10.57 -7.86
C LEU A 86 -21.71 9.66 -7.47
N PRO A 87 -22.89 9.78 -8.12
CA PRO A 87 -24.10 9.04 -7.73
C PRO A 87 -23.98 7.51 -7.83
N GLY A 88 -23.04 7.02 -8.66
CA GLY A 88 -22.74 5.60 -8.88
C GLY A 88 -21.82 4.98 -7.83
N CYS A 89 -21.17 5.79 -6.98
CA CYS A 89 -20.20 5.34 -6.00
C CYS A 89 -20.85 4.93 -4.67
N ARG A 90 -21.72 3.93 -4.72
CA ARG A 90 -22.42 3.41 -3.52
C ARG A 90 -21.79 2.15 -2.92
N SER A 91 -20.90 1.49 -3.67
CA SER A 91 -20.23 0.28 -3.22
C SER A 91 -18.75 0.55 -3.03
N PHE A 92 -18.20 0.07 -1.92
CA PHE A 92 -16.82 0.29 -1.54
C PHE A 92 -15.81 -0.29 -2.55
N MET A 93 -16.09 -1.49 -3.08
CA MET A 93 -15.20 -2.18 -4.03
C MET A 93 -15.57 -1.95 -5.51
N GLY A 94 -16.81 -1.56 -5.82
CA GLY A 94 -17.26 -1.35 -7.20
C GLY A 94 -17.07 0.08 -7.70
N CYS A 95 -16.71 1.01 -6.83
CA CYS A 95 -16.35 2.38 -7.18
C CYS A 95 -14.82 2.52 -7.27
N GLU A 96 -14.34 3.09 -8.37
CA GLU A 96 -12.91 3.31 -8.62
C GLU A 96 -12.31 4.26 -7.58
N GLU A 97 -12.97 5.39 -7.32
CA GLU A 97 -12.54 6.41 -6.37
C GLU A 97 -12.49 5.87 -4.93
N SER A 98 -13.36 4.92 -4.58
CA SER A 98 -13.32 4.28 -3.26
C SER A 98 -12.13 3.34 -3.11
N ARG A 99 -11.76 2.62 -4.18
CA ARG A 99 -10.57 1.76 -4.22
C ARG A 99 -9.29 2.58 -4.16
N GLU A 100 -9.23 3.68 -4.91
CA GLU A 100 -8.14 4.65 -4.88
C GLU A 100 -7.96 5.27 -3.50
N ALA A 101 -9.04 5.72 -2.87
CA ALA A 101 -9.03 6.24 -1.51
C ALA A 101 -8.47 5.22 -0.51
N LEU A 102 -8.88 3.95 -0.63
CA LEU A 102 -8.40 2.88 0.22
C LEU A 102 -6.89 2.63 0.00
N GLY A 103 -6.45 2.51 -1.25
CA GLY A 103 -5.05 2.28 -1.60
C GLY A 103 -4.14 3.43 -1.14
N ALA A 104 -4.57 4.67 -1.33
CA ALA A 104 -3.88 5.86 -0.84
C ALA A 104 -3.81 5.90 0.70
N SER A 105 -4.88 5.50 1.39
CA SER A 105 -4.91 5.41 2.86
C SER A 105 -3.94 4.35 3.39
N MET A 106 -3.76 3.23 2.67
CA MET A 106 -2.76 2.22 3.02
C MET A 106 -1.34 2.75 2.87
N VAL A 107 -1.06 3.47 1.78
CA VAL A 107 0.23 4.14 1.56
C VAL A 107 0.50 5.14 2.68
N PHE A 108 -0.45 6.05 2.97
CA PHE A 108 -0.31 7.01 4.06
C PHE A 108 0.01 6.32 5.39
N SER A 109 -0.75 5.29 5.73
CA SER A 109 -0.57 4.55 6.99
C SER A 109 0.81 3.91 7.09
N TRP A 110 1.32 3.32 6.00
CA TRP A 110 2.66 2.72 6.00
C TRP A 110 3.77 3.77 6.04
N MET A 111 3.62 4.86 5.28
CA MET A 111 4.56 5.98 5.30
C MET A 111 4.61 6.65 6.68
N TRP A 112 3.48 6.73 7.38
CA TRP A 112 3.41 7.18 8.76
C TRP A 112 4.22 6.28 9.70
N LEU A 113 4.09 4.95 9.57
CA LEU A 113 4.89 4.00 10.34
C LEU A 113 6.39 4.17 10.08
N LEU A 114 6.79 4.35 8.82
CA LEU A 114 8.17 4.67 8.46
C LEU A 114 8.62 5.99 9.10
N TRP A 115 7.77 7.01 9.10
CA TRP A 115 8.09 8.31 9.67
C TRP A 115 8.26 8.26 11.20
N CYS A 116 7.43 7.51 11.91
CA CYS A 116 7.50 7.38 13.37
C CYS A 116 8.73 6.58 13.86
N GLY A 117 9.21 5.62 13.07
CA GLY A 117 10.38 4.79 13.43
C GLY A 117 10.12 3.78 14.55
N GLU A 118 8.85 3.54 14.92
CA GLU A 118 8.45 2.67 16.05
C GLU A 118 8.45 1.17 15.75
N ALA A 119 8.67 0.79 14.50
CA ALA A 119 8.20 -0.50 14.02
C ALA A 119 9.07 -1.72 14.38
N THR A 120 10.13 -1.53 15.17
CA THR A 120 10.90 -2.64 15.74
C THR A 120 10.17 -3.28 16.91
N GLU A 121 9.54 -2.50 17.79
CA GLU A 121 8.80 -3.04 18.94
C GLU A 121 7.49 -3.70 18.54
N LYS A 122 6.79 -3.13 17.55
CA LYS A 122 5.51 -3.62 17.02
C LYS A 122 5.67 -4.52 15.77
N SER A 123 6.87 -5.07 15.55
CA SER A 123 7.24 -5.76 14.30
C SER A 123 6.29 -6.87 13.87
N LEU A 124 5.71 -7.64 14.80
CA LEU A 124 4.72 -8.68 14.47
C LEU A 124 3.43 -8.09 13.86
N TRP A 125 2.96 -6.96 14.39
CA TRP A 125 1.80 -6.26 13.83
C TRP A 125 2.10 -5.68 12.47
N CYS A 126 3.30 -5.14 12.26
CA CYS A 126 3.74 -4.69 10.94
C CYS A 126 3.70 -5.83 9.91
N LEU A 127 4.11 -7.04 10.31
CA LEU A 127 4.02 -8.21 9.43
C LEU A 127 2.57 -8.52 9.07
N VAL A 128 1.67 -8.56 10.05
CA VAL A 128 0.22 -8.78 9.80
C VAL A 128 -0.34 -7.72 8.86
N ILE A 129 -0.07 -6.44 9.15
CA ILE A 129 -0.56 -5.30 8.34
C ILE A 129 0.02 -5.34 6.92
N SER A 130 1.25 -5.82 6.71
CA SER A 130 1.83 -5.99 5.37
C SER A 130 1.21 -7.16 4.58
N LEU A 131 0.85 -8.25 5.27
CA LEU A 131 0.34 -9.47 4.65
C LEU A 131 -1.15 -9.35 4.28
N VAL A 132 -1.96 -8.70 5.12
CA VAL A 132 -3.41 -8.63 4.94
C VAL A 132 -3.80 -8.04 3.56
N PRO A 133 -3.29 -6.87 3.12
CA PRO A 133 -3.62 -6.31 1.81
C PRO A 133 -3.22 -7.25 0.67
N LEU A 134 -2.03 -7.85 0.74
CA LEU A 134 -1.53 -8.74 -0.30
C LEU A 134 -2.37 -10.03 -0.41
N ILE A 135 -2.73 -10.63 0.73
CA ILE A 135 -3.56 -11.85 0.77
C ILE A 135 -4.97 -11.55 0.28
N LEU A 136 -5.59 -10.46 0.75
CA LEU A 136 -6.92 -10.07 0.30
C LEU A 136 -6.94 -9.77 -1.19
N TRP A 137 -5.94 -9.05 -1.70
CA TRP A 137 -5.82 -8.75 -3.12
C TRP A 137 -5.64 -10.01 -3.97
N ALA A 138 -4.77 -10.94 -3.55
CA ALA A 138 -4.60 -12.23 -4.23
C ALA A 138 -5.89 -13.06 -4.21
N ALA A 139 -6.62 -13.09 -3.08
CA ALA A 139 -7.89 -13.79 -2.96
C ALA A 139 -8.95 -13.21 -3.92
N LEU A 140 -9.03 -11.88 -4.04
CA LEU A 140 -9.93 -11.21 -4.97
C LEU A 140 -9.60 -11.54 -6.42
N ILE A 141 -8.32 -11.49 -6.82
CA ILE A 141 -7.91 -11.85 -8.19
C ILE A 141 -8.25 -13.32 -8.50
N ILE A 142 -7.99 -14.23 -7.56
CA ILE A 142 -8.33 -15.65 -7.75
C ILE A 142 -9.83 -15.84 -7.89
N ALA A 143 -10.63 -15.13 -7.08
CA ALA A 143 -12.08 -15.17 -7.17
C ALA A 143 -12.59 -14.66 -8.53
N ASP A 144 -12.11 -13.49 -8.98
CA ASP A 144 -12.47 -12.93 -10.28
C ASP A 144 -12.02 -13.86 -11.41
N THR A 145 -10.79 -14.37 -11.37
CA THR A 145 -10.26 -15.28 -12.40
C THR A 145 -11.11 -16.55 -12.50
N ARG A 146 -11.58 -17.11 -11.38
CA ARG A 146 -12.50 -18.26 -11.38
C ARG A 146 -13.85 -17.93 -12.00
N ALA A 147 -14.38 -16.73 -11.73
CA ALA A 147 -15.62 -16.26 -12.33
C ALA A 147 -15.48 -16.07 -13.86
N TYR A 148 -14.39 -15.45 -14.31
CA TYR A 148 -14.07 -15.27 -15.74
C TYR A 148 -13.85 -16.59 -16.47
N LEU A 149 -13.22 -17.58 -15.82
CA LEU A 149 -12.95 -18.90 -16.41
C LEU A 149 -14.07 -19.92 -16.18
N CYS A 150 -15.19 -19.53 -15.57
CA CYS A 150 -16.34 -20.38 -15.24
C CYS A 150 -15.97 -21.69 -14.52
N ILE A 151 -14.97 -21.67 -13.63
CA ILE A 151 -14.52 -22.87 -12.91
C ILE A 151 -15.46 -23.13 -11.73
N PRO A 152 -16.16 -24.28 -11.66
CA PRO A 152 -17.12 -24.57 -10.59
C PRO A 152 -16.41 -24.77 -9.23
N LEU A 153 -17.12 -24.42 -8.14
CA LEU A 153 -16.71 -24.75 -6.78
C LEU A 153 -16.94 -26.25 -6.55
N VAL A 154 -15.86 -27.02 -6.51
CA VAL A 154 -15.87 -28.44 -6.11
C VAL A 154 -15.92 -28.53 -4.59
#